data_AF-A0A0L6V1Y4-F1
#
_entry.id   AF-A0A0L6V1Y4-F1
#
_cell.length_a   1.000
_cell.length_b   1.000
_cell.length_c   1.000
_cell.angle_alpha   90.00
_cell.angle_beta   90.00
_cell.angle_gamma   90.00
#
_symmetry.space_group_name_H-M   'P 1'
#
loop_
_entity.id
_entity.type
_entity.pdbx_description
1 polymer ?
#
loop_
_entity_poly.entity_id
_entity_poly.type
_entity_poly.pdbx_seq_one_letter_code
_entity_poly.pdbx_strand_id
1 'polypeptide(L)'
;MEGGTNNQNSKSLHGIWGVFKMLSWMSGKKSTTISRVAQRIHVEELGPCDIYHWMSMPTTDHIMAEVYNRPVFYYGKSWSQKFFPSTTLPNKNPPIFIEELGTDCYPRGNAVEK
;
A
#
# COMPACT_ATOMS: atom_id res chain seq x y z
N MET A 1 27.25 47.74 41.62
CA MET A 1 27.39 46.76 40.51
C MET A 1 26.62 45.53 40.93
N GLU A 2 25.34 45.46 40.61
CA GLU A 2 24.50 44.30 40.92
C GLU A 2 24.19 43.57 39.61
N GLY A 3 24.70 42.35 39.49
CA GLY A 3 24.50 41.48 38.35
C GLY A 3 23.27 40.60 38.55
N GLY A 4 22.23 40.85 37.75
CA GLY A 4 21.06 39.96 37.64
C GLY A 4 21.27 38.93 36.54
N THR A 5 21.32 37.65 36.92
CA THR A 5 21.36 36.52 35.97
C THR A 5 19.96 36.05 35.60
N ASN A 6 19.70 36.01 34.29
CA ASN A 6 18.45 35.62 33.65
C ASN A 6 18.13 34.13 33.83
N ASN A 7 16.95 33.85 34.41
CA ASN A 7 16.36 32.51 34.49
C ASN A 7 15.15 32.42 33.55
N GLN A 8 15.38 32.00 32.32
CA GLN A 8 14.33 31.72 31.33
C GLN A 8 14.72 30.45 30.55
N ASN A 9 14.53 29.25 31.11
CA ASN A 9 14.63 28.04 30.28
C ASN A 9 13.92 26.76 30.79
N SER A 10 12.85 26.88 31.59
CA SER A 10 12.17 25.70 32.15
C SER A 10 10.80 25.34 31.57
N LYS A 11 10.25 26.11 30.61
CA LYS A 11 8.87 25.90 30.12
C LYS A 11 8.72 25.09 28.82
N SER A 12 9.81 24.77 28.11
CA SER A 12 9.73 24.12 26.79
C SER A 12 9.67 22.58 26.82
N LEU A 13 10.24 21.95 27.86
CA LEU A 13 10.38 20.48 27.89
C LEU A 13 9.08 19.73 28.22
N HIS A 14 8.06 20.39 28.78
CA HIS A 14 6.80 19.76 29.12
C HIS A 14 5.99 19.32 27.89
N GLY A 15 6.16 20.00 26.74
CA GLY A 15 5.49 19.63 25.50
C GLY A 15 6.06 18.35 24.86
N ILE A 16 7.38 18.16 24.96
CA ILE A 16 8.08 17.05 24.30
C ILE A 16 7.74 15.71 24.96
N TRP A 17 7.56 15.70 26.28
CA TRP A 17 7.15 14.49 27.00
C TRP A 17 5.76 13.97 26.58
N GLY A 18 4.84 14.88 26.23
CA GLY A 18 3.53 14.52 25.71
C GLY A 18 3.60 13.75 24.39
N VAL A 19 4.50 14.16 23.49
CA VAL A 19 4.72 13.50 22.19
C VAL A 19 5.31 12.10 22.38
N PHE A 20 6.28 11.94 23.29
CA PHE A 20 6.85 10.62 23.61
C PHE A 20 5.79 9.66 24.18
N LYS A 21 4.87 10.16 25.01
CA LYS A 21 3.76 9.34 25.54
C LYS A 21 2.77 8.92 24.45
N MET A 22 2.45 9.78 23.50
CA MET A 22 1.60 9.43 22.35
C MET A 22 2.26 8.37 21.45
N LEU A 23 3.53 8.53 21.13
CA LEU A 23 4.27 7.56 20.31
C LEU A 23 4.38 6.20 20.99
N SER A 24 4.61 6.17 22.30
CA SER A 24 4.60 4.94 23.09
C SER A 24 3.23 4.23 23.07
N TRP A 25 2.14 4.99 23.17
CA TRP A 25 0.77 4.44 23.08
C TRP A 25 0.42 3.90 21.69
N MET A 26 0.89 4.56 20.62
CA MET A 26 0.69 4.09 19.25
C MET A 26 1.53 2.86 18.92
N SER A 27 2.73 2.75 19.49
CA SER A 27 3.63 1.59 19.30
C SER A 27 3.14 0.32 20.03
N GLY A 28 2.41 0.46 21.15
CA GLY A 28 1.91 -0.66 21.94
C GLY A 28 0.70 -1.39 21.37
N LYS A 29 -0.03 -0.81 20.42
CA LYS A 29 -1.12 -1.49 19.70
C LYS A 29 -0.54 -2.34 18.58
N LYS A 30 0.12 -3.44 18.95
CA LYS A 30 0.30 -4.57 18.04
C LYS A 30 -1.09 -4.98 17.54
N SER A 31 -1.35 -4.70 16.27
CA SER A 31 -2.63 -4.97 15.62
C SER A 31 -2.89 -6.48 15.63
N THR A 32 -3.70 -6.94 16.59
CA THR A 32 -4.20 -8.31 16.63
C THR A 32 -4.91 -8.67 15.32
N THR A 33 -5.45 -7.66 14.63
CA THR A 33 -6.03 -7.75 13.30
C THR A 33 -5.03 -8.18 12.24
N ILE A 34 -3.80 -7.64 12.24
CA ILE A 34 -2.75 -8.01 11.28
C ILE A 34 -2.30 -9.46 11.52
N SER A 35 -2.11 -9.86 12.78
CA SER A 35 -1.73 -11.25 13.10
C SER A 35 -2.81 -12.25 12.66
N ARG A 36 -4.09 -11.88 12.78
CA ARG A 36 -5.21 -12.72 12.36
C ARG A 36 -5.33 -12.83 10.83
N VAL A 37 -4.95 -11.78 10.11
CA VAL A 37 -4.88 -11.80 8.64
C VAL A 37 -3.67 -12.61 8.18
N ALA A 38 -2.51 -12.44 8.80
CA ALA A 38 -1.31 -13.21 8.48
C ALA A 38 -1.50 -14.72 8.71
N GLN A 39 -2.24 -15.12 9.75
CA GLN A 39 -2.60 -16.53 9.98
C GLN A 39 -3.43 -17.14 8.84
N ARG A 40 -4.21 -16.35 8.10
CA ARG A 40 -4.97 -16.85 6.94
C ARG A 40 -4.09 -17.03 5.69
N ILE A 41 -2.90 -16.46 5.68
CA ILE A 41 -1.93 -16.56 4.57
C ILE A 41 -0.94 -17.72 4.85
N HIS A 42 -1.07 -18.43 5.97
CA HIS A 42 -0.31 -19.64 6.20
C HIS A 42 -0.87 -20.76 5.31
N VAL A 43 -0.22 -20.94 4.16
CA VAL A 43 -0.53 -22.01 3.20
C VAL A 43 0.28 -23.25 3.61
N GLU A 44 -0.42 -24.31 4.01
CA GLU A 44 0.21 -25.58 4.43
C GLU A 44 0.77 -26.39 3.25
N GLU A 45 0.31 -26.13 2.02
CA GLU A 45 0.79 -26.78 0.81
C GLU A 45 1.63 -25.85 -0.06
N LEU A 46 2.91 -26.18 -0.25
CA LEU A 46 3.83 -25.51 -1.18
C LEU A 46 3.57 -25.87 -2.66
N GLY A 47 2.38 -26.37 -2.98
CA GLY A 47 1.99 -26.73 -4.34
C GLY A 47 1.76 -25.49 -5.22
N PRO A 48 1.87 -25.62 -6.56
CA PRO A 48 1.47 -24.55 -7.45
C PRO A 48 0.01 -24.19 -7.21
N CYS A 49 -0.28 -22.90 -6.95
CA CYS A 49 -1.65 -22.42 -6.79
C CYS A 49 -2.47 -22.77 -8.02
N ASP A 50 -3.55 -23.53 -7.81
CA ASP A 50 -4.53 -23.86 -8.83
C ASP A 50 -5.09 -22.57 -9.46
N ILE A 51 -5.46 -22.63 -10.74
CA ILE A 51 -5.99 -21.51 -11.52
C ILE A 51 -7.24 -20.89 -10.88
N TYR A 52 -8.01 -21.68 -10.13
CA TYR A 52 -9.18 -21.20 -9.38
C TYR A 52 -8.82 -20.35 -8.15
N HIS A 53 -7.56 -20.43 -7.69
CA HIS A 53 -7.02 -19.62 -6.60
C HIS A 53 -6.23 -18.40 -7.11
N TRP A 54 -6.08 -18.25 -8.43
CA TRP A 54 -5.49 -17.04 -8.97
C TRP A 54 -6.47 -15.90 -8.72
N MET A 55 -6.06 -14.93 -7.91
CA MET A 55 -6.81 -13.68 -7.84
C MET A 55 -6.81 -13.09 -9.24
N SER A 56 -7.99 -13.01 -9.85
CA SER A 56 -8.17 -12.24 -11.08
C SER A 56 -7.54 -10.88 -10.83
N MET A 57 -6.69 -10.44 -11.76
CA MET A 57 -5.81 -9.29 -11.61
C MET A 57 -6.44 -7.89 -11.74
N PRO A 58 -7.78 -7.61 -11.71
CA PRO A 58 -8.25 -6.22 -11.81
C PRO A 58 -7.87 -5.30 -10.66
N THR A 59 -7.59 -5.83 -9.45
CA THR A 59 -7.37 -5.02 -8.24
C THR A 59 -5.91 -4.77 -7.89
N THR A 60 -4.98 -5.59 -8.40
CA THR A 60 -3.55 -5.46 -8.07
C THR A 60 -2.96 -4.20 -8.67
N ASP A 61 -3.32 -3.86 -9.91
CA ASP A 61 -2.63 -2.82 -10.66
C ASP A 61 -2.83 -1.40 -10.07
N HIS A 62 -4.00 -1.13 -9.50
CA HIS A 62 -4.24 0.14 -8.81
C HIS A 62 -3.38 0.26 -7.54
N ILE A 63 -3.24 -0.83 -6.79
CA ILE A 63 -2.34 -0.89 -5.63
C ILE A 63 -0.89 -0.73 -6.07
N MET A 64 -0.48 -1.36 -7.17
CA MET A 64 0.88 -1.22 -7.72
C MET A 64 1.18 0.24 -8.10
N ALA A 65 0.26 0.90 -8.80
CA ALA A 65 0.45 2.30 -9.20
C ALA A 65 0.63 3.22 -7.98
N GLU A 66 -0.17 2.99 -6.94
CA GLU A 66 -0.14 3.76 -5.70
C GLU A 66 1.12 3.47 -4.86
N VAL A 67 1.45 2.20 -4.63
CA VAL A 67 2.60 1.77 -3.81
C VAL A 67 3.91 2.22 -4.43
N TYR A 68 4.07 2.06 -5.75
CA TYR A 68 5.29 2.46 -6.44
C TYR A 68 5.31 3.92 -6.85
N ASN A 69 4.20 4.66 -6.65
CA ASN A 69 4.03 6.04 -7.10
C ASN A 69 4.43 6.20 -8.58
N ARG A 70 4.03 5.24 -9.43
CA ARG A 70 4.43 5.15 -10.84
C ARG A 70 3.24 4.77 -11.71
N PRO A 71 3.11 5.31 -12.92
CA PRO A 71 2.13 4.81 -13.87
C PRO A 71 2.42 3.35 -14.22
N VAL A 72 1.37 2.52 -14.24
CA VAL A 72 1.44 1.11 -14.64
C VAL A 72 0.62 0.93 -15.91
N PHE A 73 1.24 0.35 -16.94
CA PHE A 73 0.60 0.04 -18.21
C PHE A 73 0.55 -1.48 -18.38
N TYR A 74 -0.66 -1.97 -18.62
CA TYR A 74 -0.93 -3.37 -18.85
C TYR A 74 -1.31 -3.58 -20.31
N TYR A 75 -0.66 -4.56 -20.95
CA TYR A 75 -0.91 -4.94 -22.34
C TYR A 75 -1.26 -6.42 -22.40
N GLY A 76 -2.49 -6.70 -22.81
CA GLY A 76 -2.92 -8.03 -23.24
C GLY A 76 -3.09 -8.07 -24.76
N LYS A 77 -3.22 -9.28 -25.30
CA LYS A 77 -3.35 -9.50 -26.76
C LYS A 77 -4.52 -8.74 -27.39
N SER A 78 -5.62 -8.54 -26.65
CA SER A 78 -6.87 -7.91 -27.14
C SER A 78 -7.28 -6.65 -26.37
N TRP A 79 -6.55 -6.26 -25.33
CA TRP A 79 -6.90 -5.13 -24.48
C TRP A 79 -5.67 -4.48 -23.88
N SER A 80 -5.78 -3.21 -23.52
CA SER A 80 -4.78 -2.52 -22.71
C SER A 80 -5.47 -1.71 -21.62
N GLN A 81 -4.79 -1.54 -20.50
CA GLN A 81 -5.27 -0.73 -19.40
C GLN A 81 -4.12 0.07 -18.80
N LYS A 82 -4.45 1.26 -18.30
CA LYS A 82 -3.49 2.17 -17.69
C LYS A 82 -3.97 2.55 -16.30
N PHE A 83 -3.05 2.57 -15.36
CA PHE A 83 -3.30 2.96 -13.98
C PHE A 83 -2.34 4.09 -13.61
N PHE A 84 -2.89 5.16 -13.05
CA PHE A 84 -2.13 6.29 -12.53
C PHE A 84 -2.26 6.32 -11.01
N PRO A 85 -1.19 6.68 -10.30
CA PRO A 85 -1.30 6.94 -8.87
C PRO A 85 -2.28 8.09 -8.62
N SER A 86 -3.10 7.93 -7.60
CA SER A 86 -4.13 8.90 -7.23
C SER A 86 -3.62 9.96 -6.26
N THR A 87 -2.64 9.63 -5.42
CA THR A 87 -2.14 10.54 -4.39
C THR A 87 -0.82 11.23 -4.73
N THR A 88 -0.17 10.85 -5.83
CA THR A 88 1.14 11.41 -6.21
C THR A 88 1.02 12.51 -7.27
N LEU A 89 1.72 13.61 -7.07
CA LEU A 89 2.00 14.58 -8.13
C LEU A 89 2.80 13.92 -9.27
N PRO A 90 2.68 14.43 -10.51
CA PRO A 90 3.48 13.95 -11.63
C PRO A 90 4.96 13.93 -11.28
N ASN A 91 5.57 12.74 -11.30
CA ASN A 91 6.99 12.55 -11.02
C ASN A 91 7.73 12.07 -12.28
N LYS A 92 9.05 12.17 -12.25
CA LYS A 92 9.92 11.74 -13.36
C LYS A 92 10.28 10.26 -13.30
N ASN A 93 9.58 9.45 -12.51
CA ASN A 93 9.87 8.02 -12.44
C ASN A 93 9.39 7.33 -13.72
N PRO A 94 10.18 6.37 -14.26
CA PRO A 94 9.77 5.65 -15.44
C PRO A 94 8.56 4.76 -15.15
N PRO A 95 7.65 4.59 -16.13
CA PRO A 95 6.48 3.75 -15.98
C PRO A 95 6.84 2.27 -15.91
N ILE A 96 5.93 1.48 -15.33
CA ILE A 96 6.02 0.03 -15.27
C ILE A 96 5.17 -0.57 -16.38
N PHE A 97 5.72 -1.54 -17.11
CA PHE A 97 5.03 -2.24 -18.20
C PHE A 97 4.85 -3.70 -17.83
N ILE A 98 3.61 -4.19 -17.94
CA ILE A 98 3.24 -5.57 -17.70
C ILE A 98 2.59 -6.11 -18.98
N GLU A 99 3.11 -7.22 -19.49
CA GLU A 99 2.61 -7.88 -20.69
C GLU A 99 2.05 -9.25 -20.33
N GLU A 100 0.82 -9.52 -20.76
CA GLU A 100 0.17 -10.82 -20.59
C GLU A 100 0.58 -11.76 -21.74
N LEU A 101 1.57 -12.61 -21.45
CA LEU A 101 2.08 -13.63 -22.37
C LEU A 101 1.35 -14.97 -22.17
N GLY A 102 0.08 -15.12 -22.57
CA GLY A 102 -0.56 -16.47 -22.53
C GLY A 102 -2.08 -16.51 -22.66
N THR A 103 -2.64 -17.67 -23.07
CA THR A 103 -3.89 -17.87 -23.83
C THR A 103 -5.21 -18.06 -23.07
N ASP A 104 -5.33 -17.76 -21.79
CA ASP A 104 -6.52 -18.20 -21.04
C ASP A 104 -7.37 -17.00 -20.61
N CYS A 105 -8.07 -16.44 -21.61
CA CYS A 105 -9.11 -15.44 -21.42
C CYS A 105 -10.25 -16.04 -20.58
N TYR A 106 -10.45 -15.59 -19.34
CA TYR A 106 -11.81 -15.53 -18.83
C TYR A 106 -12.58 -14.51 -19.69
N PRO A 107 -13.70 -14.88 -20.34
CA PRO A 107 -14.57 -13.88 -20.91
C PRO A 107 -15.10 -13.04 -19.75
N ARG A 108 -14.74 -11.75 -19.74
CA ARG A 108 -15.40 -10.75 -18.90
C ARG A 108 -16.89 -10.86 -19.23
N GLY A 109 -17.66 -11.49 -18.33
CA GLY A 109 -19.09 -11.70 -18.52
C GLY A 109 -19.74 -10.34 -18.73
N ASN A 110 -20.16 -10.07 -19.96
CA ASN A 110 -21.00 -8.92 -20.24
C ASN A 110 -22.29 -9.13 -19.44
N ALA A 111 -22.60 -8.20 -18.53
CA ALA A 111 -23.87 -8.18 -17.84
C ALA A 111 -24.99 -8.15 -18.89
N VAL A 112 -25.74 -9.24 -18.97
CA VAL A 112 -27.02 -9.26 -19.68
C VAL A 112 -27.97 -8.45 -18.80
N GLU A 113 -28.21 -7.19 -19.17
CA GLU A 113 -29.40 -6.47 -18.69
C GLU A 113 -30.64 -7.28 -19.12
N LYS A 114 -31.45 -7.65 -18.14
CA LYS A 114 -32.77 -8.27 -18.32
C LYS A 114 -33.83 -7.20 -18.54
#